data_AF-A0A6N3T3U0-F1
#
_entry.id   AF-A0A6N3T3U0-F1
#
_cell.length_a   1.000
_cell.length_b   1.000
_cell.length_c   1.000
_cell.angle_alpha   90.00
_cell.angle_beta   90.00
_cell.angle_gamma   90.00
#
_symmetry.space_group_name_H-M   'P 1'
#
loop_
_entity.id
_entity.type
_entity.pdbx_description
1 polymer ?
#
loop_
_entity_poly.entity_id
_entity_poly.type
_entity_poly.pdbx_seq_one_letter_code
_entity_poly.pdbx_strand_id
1 'polypeptide(L)' 'MSHPSHSSPSALTLKKELEDLNRKIAEAEKTGSEHVHALQKRAHEVTEQLARLSS' A
#
# COMPACT_ATOMS: atom_id res chain seq x y z
N MET A 1 3.54 -32.17 1.24
CA MET A 1 2.61 -31.02 1.35
C MET A 1 3.45 -29.81 1.71
N SER A 2 3.82 -28.98 0.73
CA SER A 2 4.67 -27.80 0.96
C SER A 2 3.82 -26.68 1.53
N HIS A 3 4.16 -26.20 2.72
CA HIS A 3 3.53 -25.03 3.32
C HIS A 3 3.71 -23.82 2.38
N PRO A 4 2.66 -23.02 2.11
CA PRO A 4 2.86 -21.75 1.43
C PRO A 4 3.67 -20.86 2.38
N SER A 5 4.91 -20.54 1.98
CA SER A 5 5.68 -19.48 2.60
C SER A 5 4.86 -18.21 2.54
N HIS A 6 4.29 -17.81 3.68
CA HIS A 6 3.83 -16.44 3.91
C HIS A 6 5.09 -15.58 4.02
N SER A 7 5.77 -15.39 2.89
CA SER A 7 6.90 -14.46 2.78
C SER A 7 6.35 -13.09 3.10
N SER A 8 6.86 -12.45 4.16
CA SER A 8 6.57 -11.05 4.45
C SER A 8 6.76 -10.24 3.16
N PRO A 9 5.83 -9.34 2.82
CA PRO A 9 5.90 -8.59 1.58
C PRO A 9 7.24 -7.85 1.51
N SER A 10 7.95 -8.04 0.39
CA SER A 10 9.25 -7.41 0.19
C SER A 10 9.10 -5.89 0.10
N ALA A 11 10.16 -5.14 0.41
CA ALA A 11 10.16 -3.69 0.25
C ALA A 11 9.83 -3.27 -1.21
N LEU A 12 10.20 -4.08 -2.21
CA LEU A 12 9.84 -3.84 -3.61
C LEU A 12 8.32 -3.96 -3.83
N THR A 13 7.69 -4.99 -3.25
CA THR A 13 6.24 -5.22 -3.32
C THR A 13 5.48 -4.07 -2.67
N LEU A 14 5.91 -3.63 -1.48
CA LEU A 14 5.28 -2.54 -0.76
C LEU A 14 5.44 -1.18 -1.47
N LYS A 15 6.60 -0.92 -2.09
CA LYS A 15 6.80 0.29 -2.93
C LYS A 15 5.82 0.32 -4.10
N LYS A 16 5.64 -0.82 -4.78
CA LYS A 16 4.69 -0.93 -5.89
C LYS A 16 3.23 -0.76 -5.41
N GLU A 17 2.87 -1.34 -4.27
CA GLU A 17 1.55 -1.15 -3.66
C GLU A 17 1.32 0.33 -3.32
N LEU A 18 2.32 1.03 -2.79
CA LEU A 18 2.23 2.46 -2.48
C LEU A 18 2.04 3.33 -3.74
N GLU A 19 2.76 3.06 -4.82
CA GLU A 19 2.57 3.75 -6.11
C GLU A 19 1.15 3.55 -6.66
N ASP A 20 0.64 2.31 -6.61
CA ASP A 20 -0.73 2.01 -7.04
C ASP A 20 -1.78 2.68 -6.16
N LEU A 21 -1.57 2.73 -4.85
CA LEU A 21 -2.45 3.43 -3.91
C LEU A 21 -2.47 4.93 -4.17
N ASN A 22 -1.31 5.55 -4.37
CA ASN A 22 -1.22 6.99 -4.70
C ASN A 22 -1.93 7.32 -6.01
N ARG A 23 -1.83 6.47 -7.04
CA ARG A 23 -2.59 6.63 -8.29
C ARG A 23 -4.10 6.58 -8.03
N LYS A 24 -4.55 5.60 -7.24
CA LYS A 24 -5.98 5.45 -6.88
C LYS A 24 -6.48 6.62 -6.03
N ILE A 25 -5.67 7.16 -5.12
CA ILE A 25 -6.01 8.34 -4.32
C ILE A 25 -6.23 9.53 -5.25
N ALA A 26 -5.29 9.81 -6.17
CA ALA A 26 -5.42 10.93 -7.10
C ALA A 26 -6.67 10.82 -7.99
N GLU A 27 -7.01 9.61 -8.44
CA GLU A 27 -8.22 9.34 -9.22
C GLU A 27 -9.50 9.49 -8.37
N ALA A 28 -9.47 8.98 -7.14
CA ALA A 28 -10.57 9.08 -6.19
C ALA A 28 -10.83 10.53 -5.75
N GLU A 29 -9.78 11.32 -5.54
CA GLU A 29 -9.85 12.76 -5.23
C GLU A 29 -10.45 13.54 -6.42
N LYS A 30 -10.02 13.22 -7.64
CA LYS A 30 -10.56 13.84 -8.86
C LYS A 30 -12.05 13.54 -9.07
N THR A 31 -12.50 12.35 -8.67
CA THR A 31 -13.89 11.89 -8.84
C THR A 31 -14.77 12.18 -7.62
N GLY A 32 -14.21 12.73 -6.53
CA GLY A 32 -14.95 12.97 -5.29
C GLY A 32 -15.39 11.69 -4.59
N SER A 33 -14.66 10.59 -4.77
CA SER A 33 -15.01 9.28 -4.21
C SER A 33 -14.87 9.26 -2.68
N GLU A 34 -15.85 8.70 -2.00
CA GLU A 34 -15.83 8.51 -0.53
C GLU A 34 -14.70 7.56 -0.08
N HIS A 35 -14.11 6.80 -1.00
CA HIS A 35 -13.03 5.86 -0.72
C HIS A 35 -11.65 6.51 -0.58
N VAL A 36 -11.49 7.81 -0.86
CA VAL A 36 -10.21 8.53 -0.72
C VAL A 36 -9.59 8.30 0.66
N HIS A 37 -10.39 8.47 1.72
CA HIS A 37 -9.90 8.33 3.10
C HIS A 37 -9.43 6.89 3.41
N ALA A 38 -10.13 5.89 2.89
CA ALA A 38 -9.74 4.49 3.04
C ALA A 38 -8.42 4.18 2.30
N LEU A 39 -8.25 4.73 1.09
CA LEU A 39 -7.03 4.58 0.30
C LEU A 39 -5.84 5.29 0.95
N GLN A 40 -6.05 6.51 1.48
CA GLN A 40 -5.04 7.26 2.22
C GLN A 40 -4.58 6.52 3.48
N LYS A 41 -5.53 5.96 4.26
CA LYS A 41 -5.19 5.13 5.43
C LYS A 41 -4.32 3.93 5.02
N ARG A 42 -4.68 3.25 3.94
CA ARG A 42 -3.90 2.10 3.45
C ARG A 42 -2.50 2.51 2.97
N ALA A 43 -2.37 3.64 2.28
CA ALA A 43 -1.07 4.18 1.86
C ALA A 43 -0.18 4.49 3.08
N HIS A 44 -0.76 4.99 4.16
CA HIS A 44 -0.05 5.22 5.41
C HIS A 44 0.47 3.91 6.03
N GLU A 45 -0.37 2.88 6.15
CA GLU A 45 0.02 1.56 6.67
C GLU A 45 1.16 0.92 5.87
N VAL A 46 1.13 1.05 4.53
CA VAL A 46 2.19 0.53 3.65
C VAL A 46 3.48 1.33 3.82
N THR A 47 3.38 2.64 4.02
CA THR A 47 4.54 3.51 4.28
C THR A 47 5.19 3.17 5.61
N GLU A 48 4.41 2.92 6.67
CA GLU A 48 4.94 2.48 7.96
C GLU A 48 5.63 1.11 7.86
N GLN A 49 5.07 0.17 7.10
CA GLN A 49 5.70 -1.12 6.85
C GLN A 49 7.03 -0.98 6.10
N LEU A 50 7.09 -0.08 5.11
CA LEU A 50 8.34 0.25 4.42
C LEU A 50 9.38 0.83 5.37
N ALA A 51 8.99 1.77 6.23
CA ALA A 51 9.89 2.39 7.21
C ALA A 51 10.47 1.35 8.18
N ARG A 52 9.66 0.37 8.62
CA ARG A 52 10.10 -0.74 9.49
C ARG A 52 11.07 -1.70 8.78
N LEU A 53 10.95 -1.88 7.47
CA LEU A 53 11.87 -2.72 6.69
C LEU A 53 13.18 -2.00 6.33
N SER A 54 13.19 -0.67 6.36
CA SER A 54 14.38 0.16 6.11
C SER A 54 15.15 0.58 7.37
N SER A 55 14.65 0.25 8.56
CA SER A 55 15.29 0.49 9.86
C SER A 55 16.10 -0.71 10.30
#